data_AF-A0A1E3HS32-F1
#
_entry.id   AF-A0A1E3HS32-F1
#
_cell.length_a   1.000
_cell.length_b   1.000
_cell.length_c   1.000
_cell.angle_alpha   90.00
_cell.angle_beta   90.00
_cell.angle_gamma   90.00
#
_symmetry.space_group_name_H-M   'P 1'
#
loop_
_entity.id
_entity.type
_entity.pdbx_description
1 polymer ?
#
loop_
_entity_poly.entity_id
_entity_poly.type
_entity_poly.pdbx_seq_one_letter_code
_entity_poly.pdbx_strand_id
1 'polypeptide(L)'
;MSTTSNQAHSGGEWAGELKEYTVNTMYYYKGNVHFITSDNVLFPFDLDRLAKVSSVFRDLRNIPQPSGKEIGAPISGQTILEKLNELSLNEREDISRHTDAVIIFPECNAKALQPWLNLVSDGGAYGSGLRISCEDCKELYTLMDKYGCDDSLYEVLRSQLSFMGNDRPWDLFIMASHGNDRVLGSRVLQSMSNDTFFAGGFVSRLERLSDSWAMAVYRAVFNKDVNLGLTDELTETHRYMKRLPVEPPKYINFDFWKDNLYETFFAIV
;
A
#
# COMPACT_ATOMS: atom_id res chain seq x y z
N MET A 1 48.45 15.79 28.15
CA MET A 1 47.00 15.96 27.92
C MET A 1 46.71 15.46 26.53
N SER A 2 45.90 14.42 26.43
CA SER A 2 45.54 13.77 25.16
C SER A 2 44.31 14.45 24.58
N THR A 3 44.38 14.92 23.35
CA THR A 3 43.21 15.25 22.53
C THR A 3 43.02 14.15 21.51
N THR A 4 42.04 13.29 21.76
CA THR A 4 41.56 12.28 20.82
C THR A 4 40.49 12.93 19.94
N SER A 5 40.82 13.18 18.67
CA SER A 5 39.83 13.53 17.65
C SER A 5 39.37 12.25 16.98
N ASN A 6 38.12 11.85 17.23
CA ASN A 6 37.50 10.72 16.56
C ASN A 6 37.15 11.11 15.12
N GLN A 7 38.01 10.75 14.18
CA GLN A 7 37.65 10.64 12.78
C GLN A 7 37.04 9.25 12.59
N ALA A 8 35.70 9.17 12.64
CA ALA A 8 35.00 7.94 12.29
C ALA A 8 34.97 7.83 10.76
N HIS A 9 35.78 6.91 10.26
CA HIS A 9 35.76 6.43 8.90
C HIS A 9 34.75 5.29 8.82
N SER A 10 33.71 5.44 8.01
CA SER A 10 33.03 4.31 7.36
C SER A 10 32.27 4.83 6.16
N GLY A 11 33.03 5.06 5.08
CA GLY A 11 32.50 4.96 3.73
C GLY A 11 32.00 3.54 3.54
N GLY A 12 30.68 3.38 3.52
CA GLY A 12 30.02 2.13 3.19
C GLY A 12 30.09 1.91 1.68
N GLU A 13 30.54 0.72 1.29
CA GLU A 13 30.56 0.16 -0.05
C GLU A 13 29.21 0.39 -0.76
N TRP A 14 29.06 1.46 -1.54
CA TRP A 14 28.20 1.65 -2.74
C TRP A 14 28.54 2.96 -3.46
N ALA A 15 29.70 3.56 -3.19
CA ALA A 15 30.16 4.75 -3.88
C ALA A 15 30.73 4.38 -5.26
N GLY A 16 29.89 4.39 -6.31
CA GLY A 16 30.42 4.49 -7.68
C GLY A 16 29.71 3.73 -8.80
N GLU A 17 28.60 3.02 -8.58
CA GLU A 17 27.83 2.51 -9.72
C GLU A 17 26.99 3.65 -10.32
N LEU A 18 27.15 3.85 -11.63
CA LEU A 18 26.38 4.83 -12.38
C LEU A 18 24.90 4.44 -12.30
N LYS A 19 24.10 5.20 -11.55
CA LYS A 19 22.63 5.01 -11.53
C LYS A 19 22.10 5.18 -12.96
N GLU A 20 21.65 4.08 -13.56
CA GLU A 20 20.98 4.08 -14.84
C GLU A 20 19.51 4.43 -14.61
N TYR A 21 19.06 5.52 -15.23
CA TYR A 21 17.69 6.01 -15.11
C TYR A 21 16.90 5.62 -16.36
N THR A 22 15.65 5.23 -16.18
CA THR A 22 14.72 4.93 -17.28
C THR A 22 13.45 5.75 -17.13
N VAL A 23 12.72 5.99 -18.23
CA VAL A 23 11.47 6.76 -18.21
C VAL A 23 10.29 5.84 -18.51
N ASN A 24 9.36 5.72 -17.58
CA ASN A 24 8.09 5.06 -17.78
C ASN A 24 7.04 6.07 -18.27
N THR A 25 6.67 5.96 -19.54
CA THR A 25 5.70 6.87 -20.20
C THR A 25 4.31 6.26 -20.35
N MET A 26 3.99 5.20 -19.59
CA MET A 26 2.74 4.45 -19.72
C MET A 26 1.48 5.33 -19.64
N TYR A 27 1.49 6.36 -18.80
CA TYR A 27 0.36 7.30 -18.65
C TYR A 27 0.60 8.64 -19.33
N TYR A 28 1.82 9.17 -19.17
CA TYR A 28 2.14 10.51 -19.61
C TYR A 28 3.51 10.52 -20.28
N TYR A 29 3.54 11.07 -21.50
CA TYR A 29 4.79 11.44 -22.14
C TYR A 29 5.39 12.73 -21.54
N LYS A 30 4.52 13.63 -21.05
CA LYS A 30 4.88 14.89 -20.39
C LYS A 30 4.11 15.05 -19.08
N GLY A 31 4.78 15.55 -18.06
CA GLY A 31 4.20 15.83 -16.76
C GLY A 31 4.62 17.21 -16.24
N ASN A 32 3.81 17.78 -15.36
CA ASN A 32 4.19 18.94 -14.55
C ASN A 32 4.98 18.51 -13.31
N VAL A 33 4.85 17.24 -12.94
CA VAL A 33 5.60 16.57 -11.88
C VAL A 33 6.20 15.28 -12.41
N HIS A 34 7.35 14.88 -11.88
CA HIS A 34 8.06 13.66 -12.21
C HIS A 34 8.45 12.93 -10.93
N PHE A 35 7.96 11.71 -10.77
CA PHE A 35 8.40 10.86 -9.67
C PHE A 35 9.66 10.12 -10.05
N ILE A 36 10.64 10.06 -9.15
CA ILE A 36 11.82 9.20 -9.29
C ILE A 36 11.77 8.14 -8.19
N THR A 37 11.66 6.88 -8.58
CA THR A 37 11.62 5.75 -7.65
C THR A 37 13.01 5.30 -7.22
N SER A 38 13.09 4.46 -6.18
CA SER A 38 14.34 3.92 -5.64
C SER A 38 15.15 3.07 -6.63
N ASP A 39 14.47 2.46 -7.60
CA ASP A 39 15.04 1.73 -8.73
C ASP A 39 15.26 2.63 -9.98
N ASN A 40 15.35 3.95 -9.77
CA ASN A 40 15.73 4.95 -10.78
C ASN A 40 14.77 5.05 -11.98
N VAL A 41 13.49 4.72 -11.79
CA VAL A 41 12.47 4.88 -12.84
C VAL A 41 11.76 6.22 -12.67
N LEU A 42 11.69 6.97 -13.77
CA LEU A 42 11.00 8.25 -13.86
C LEU A 42 9.57 8.07 -14.34
N PHE A 43 8.62 8.65 -13.61
CA PHE A 43 7.21 8.70 -13.99
C PHE A 43 6.78 10.14 -14.18
N PRO A 44 6.65 10.63 -15.43
CA PRO A 44 5.95 11.89 -15.70
C PRO A 44 4.49 11.76 -15.26
N PHE A 45 3.97 12.80 -14.61
CA PHE A 45 2.58 12.80 -14.16
C PHE A 45 1.96 14.20 -14.14
N ASP A 46 0.63 14.21 -14.12
CA ASP A 46 -0.19 15.42 -14.08
C ASP A 46 -0.51 15.79 -12.61
N LEU A 47 0.02 16.93 -12.15
CA LEU A 47 -0.20 17.41 -10.79
C LEU A 47 -1.67 17.78 -10.54
N ASP A 48 -2.39 18.27 -11.55
CA ASP A 48 -3.80 18.65 -11.38
C ASP A 48 -4.67 17.41 -11.09
N ARG A 49 -4.29 16.25 -11.63
CA ARG A 49 -4.97 14.98 -11.31
C ARG A 49 -4.66 14.50 -9.91
N LEU A 50 -3.41 14.59 -9.47
CA LEU A 50 -3.03 14.26 -8.10
C LEU A 50 -3.75 15.18 -7.10
N ALA A 51 -3.77 16.48 -7.34
CA ALA A 51 -4.40 17.47 -6.47
C ALA A 51 -5.92 17.30 -6.30
N LYS A 52 -6.59 16.63 -7.24
CA LYS A 52 -8.02 16.30 -7.13
C LYS A 52 -8.27 15.28 -6.02
N VAL A 53 -7.40 14.27 -5.91
CA VAL A 53 -7.62 13.09 -5.06
C VAL A 53 -6.68 13.01 -3.85
N SER A 54 -5.76 13.97 -3.70
CA SER A 54 -4.79 14.03 -2.61
C SER A 54 -4.68 15.43 -2.04
N SER A 55 -4.80 15.54 -0.72
CA SER A 55 -4.58 16.77 0.04
C SER A 55 -3.13 17.25 -0.09
N VAL A 56 -2.15 16.35 0.03
CA VAL A 56 -0.72 16.67 -0.08
C VAL A 56 -0.40 17.35 -1.41
N PHE A 57 -0.87 16.79 -2.53
CA PHE A 57 -0.61 17.38 -3.85
C PHE A 57 -1.42 18.63 -4.12
N ARG A 58 -2.60 18.76 -3.49
CA ARG A 58 -3.39 20.00 -3.51
C ARG A 58 -2.66 21.14 -2.80
N ASP A 59 -2.08 20.86 -1.64
CA ASP A 59 -1.29 21.83 -0.90
C ASP A 59 -0.01 22.19 -1.66
N LEU A 60 0.71 21.18 -2.18
CA LEU A 60 1.89 21.38 -3.03
C LEU A 60 1.58 22.30 -4.23
N ARG A 61 0.43 22.11 -4.87
CA ARG A 61 -0.04 22.94 -5.98
C ARG A 61 -0.24 24.41 -5.59
N ASN A 62 -0.58 24.67 -4.34
CA ASN A 62 -0.88 26.01 -3.83
C ASN A 62 0.35 26.72 -3.23
N ILE A 63 1.49 26.05 -3.08
CA ILE A 63 2.72 26.66 -2.56
C ILE A 63 3.22 27.73 -3.56
N PRO A 64 3.35 29.00 -3.15
CA PRO A 64 3.88 30.05 -4.00
C PRO A 64 5.32 29.72 -4.41
N GLN A 65 5.57 29.66 -5.72
CA GLN A 65 6.91 29.39 -6.24
C GLN A 65 7.81 30.65 -6.14
N PRO A 66 9.09 30.52 -5.76
CA PRO A 66 9.99 31.66 -5.51
C PRO A 66 10.18 32.61 -6.71
N SER A 67 9.82 32.19 -7.93
CA SER A 67 10.10 32.91 -9.17
C SER A 67 8.86 33.35 -9.96
N GLY A 68 7.66 33.27 -9.38
CA GLY A 68 6.42 33.61 -10.10
C GLY A 68 6.13 32.72 -11.30
N LYS A 69 6.84 31.60 -11.42
CA LYS A 69 6.55 30.55 -12.39
C LYS A 69 5.30 29.82 -11.93
N GLU A 70 4.27 29.83 -12.75
CA GLU A 70 3.20 28.83 -12.66
C GLU A 70 3.84 27.44 -12.64
N ILE A 71 3.23 26.50 -11.92
CA ILE A 71 3.68 25.10 -11.88
C ILE A 71 3.99 24.65 -13.31
N GLY A 72 5.23 24.21 -13.47
CA GLY A 72 5.97 24.28 -14.73
C GLY A 72 5.19 23.66 -15.89
N ALA A 73 5.24 24.33 -17.04
CA ALA A 73 4.70 23.79 -18.29
C ALA A 73 5.10 22.31 -18.46
N PRO A 74 4.19 21.42 -18.90
CA PRO A 74 4.49 19.99 -18.97
C PRO A 74 5.78 19.71 -19.75
N ILE A 75 6.76 19.09 -19.09
CA ILE A 75 8.03 18.69 -19.70
C ILE A 75 8.09 17.17 -19.84
N SER A 76 8.82 16.70 -20.86
CA SER A 76 8.95 15.27 -21.10
C SER A 76 9.85 14.62 -20.04
N GLY A 77 9.58 13.37 -19.69
CA GLY A 77 10.48 12.60 -18.84
C GLY A 77 11.89 12.46 -19.45
N GLN A 78 11.99 12.43 -20.79
CA GLN A 78 13.25 12.40 -21.50
C GLN A 78 14.10 13.65 -21.25
N THR A 79 13.46 14.82 -21.19
CA THR A 79 14.14 16.09 -20.88
C THR A 79 14.70 16.08 -19.44
N ILE A 80 13.98 15.47 -18.49
CA ILE A 80 14.51 15.29 -17.13
C ILE A 80 15.67 14.28 -17.12
N LEU A 81 15.55 13.19 -17.87
CA LEU A 81 16.61 12.18 -17.98
C LEU A 81 17.90 12.78 -18.58
N GLU A 82 17.79 13.60 -19.62
CA GLU A 82 18.92 14.32 -20.21
C GLU A 82 19.61 15.23 -19.18
N LYS A 83 18.82 16.02 -18.43
CA LYS A 83 19.36 16.84 -17.33
C LYS A 83 20.06 16.02 -16.27
N LEU A 84 19.46 14.90 -15.84
CA LEU A 84 20.09 13.98 -14.88
C LEU A 84 21.44 13.48 -15.39
N ASN A 85 21.54 13.19 -16.68
CA ASN A 85 22.77 12.70 -17.29
C ASN A 85 23.88 13.77 -17.37
N GLU A 86 23.52 15.05 -17.46
CA GLU A 86 24.46 16.18 -17.43
C GLU A 86 25.03 16.47 -16.04
N LEU A 87 24.32 16.08 -14.97
CA LEU A 87 24.73 16.32 -13.59
C LEU A 87 25.82 15.35 -13.10
N SER A 88 26.69 15.84 -12.22
CA SER A 88 27.64 14.99 -11.50
C SER A 88 26.92 14.02 -10.57
N LEU A 89 27.56 12.92 -10.18
CA LEU A 89 26.94 11.89 -9.33
C LEU A 89 26.36 12.46 -8.03
N ASN A 90 27.07 13.38 -7.38
CA ASN A 90 26.61 14.02 -6.14
C ASN A 90 25.41 14.95 -6.37
N GLU A 91 25.30 15.57 -7.54
CA GLU A 91 24.18 16.45 -7.89
C GLU A 91 22.93 15.65 -8.29
N ARG A 92 23.10 14.45 -8.85
CA ARG A 92 21.98 13.55 -9.17
C ARG A 92 21.21 13.10 -7.92
N GLU A 93 21.88 12.98 -6.78
CA GLU A 93 21.23 12.60 -5.52
C GLU A 93 20.30 13.69 -4.97
N ASP A 94 20.54 14.95 -5.33
CA ASP A 94 19.72 16.10 -4.95
C ASP A 94 19.26 16.91 -6.17
N ILE A 95 18.68 16.21 -7.15
CA ILE A 95 18.17 16.83 -8.39
C ILE A 95 17.12 17.93 -8.11
N SER A 96 16.53 17.94 -6.92
CA SER A 96 15.57 18.96 -6.47
C SER A 96 16.16 20.38 -6.51
N ARG A 97 17.49 20.53 -6.38
CA ARG A 97 18.18 21.83 -6.54
C ARG A 97 18.19 22.36 -7.97
N HIS A 98 17.99 21.48 -8.95
CA HIS A 98 18.10 21.78 -10.38
C HIS A 98 16.73 21.87 -11.06
N THR A 99 15.68 21.35 -10.43
CA THR A 99 14.32 21.38 -10.98
C THR A 99 13.26 21.20 -9.89
N ASP A 100 12.27 22.11 -9.89
CA ASP A 100 11.11 22.03 -9.00
C ASP A 100 10.05 21.01 -9.48
N ALA A 101 10.23 20.46 -10.69
CA ALA A 101 9.30 19.51 -11.30
C ALA A 101 9.50 18.06 -10.80
N VAL A 102 10.54 17.78 -10.02
CA VAL A 102 10.86 16.41 -9.61
C VAL A 102 10.52 16.18 -8.15
N ILE A 103 9.86 15.07 -7.87
CA ILE A 103 9.64 14.56 -6.51
C ILE A 103 10.35 13.21 -6.41
N ILE A 104 11.32 13.13 -5.50
CA ILE A 104 12.07 11.90 -5.25
C ILE A 104 11.27 11.03 -4.26
N PHE A 105 11.07 9.77 -4.63
CA PHE A 105 10.37 8.75 -3.85
C PHE A 105 11.37 7.63 -3.47
N PRO A 106 12.31 7.91 -2.56
CA PRO A 106 13.37 6.95 -2.24
C PRO A 106 12.85 5.69 -1.52
N GLU A 107 11.68 5.76 -0.90
CA GLU A 107 11.06 4.63 -0.19
C GLU A 107 10.29 3.64 -1.09
N CYS A 108 10.11 3.94 -2.38
CA CYS A 108 9.21 3.18 -3.25
C CYS A 108 9.88 2.85 -4.59
N ASN A 109 9.80 1.59 -5.02
CA ASN A 109 10.22 1.17 -6.35
C ASN A 109 9.09 1.39 -7.38
N ALA A 110 9.40 1.18 -8.66
CA ALA A 110 8.44 1.32 -9.76
C ALA A 110 7.25 0.36 -9.64
N LYS A 111 7.48 -0.89 -9.20
CA LYS A 111 6.44 -1.91 -9.03
C LYS A 111 5.36 -1.47 -8.04
N ALA A 112 5.76 -0.80 -6.96
CA ALA A 112 4.87 -0.33 -5.90
C ALA A 112 4.18 0.99 -6.27
N LEU A 113 4.89 1.92 -6.92
CA LEU A 113 4.33 3.23 -7.30
C LEU A 113 3.30 3.12 -8.44
N GLN A 114 3.55 2.22 -9.39
CA GLN A 114 2.73 2.06 -10.59
C GLN A 114 1.24 1.85 -10.24
N PRO A 115 0.82 0.84 -9.45
CA PRO A 115 -0.58 0.65 -9.06
C PRO A 115 -1.28 1.89 -8.52
N TRP A 116 -0.59 2.72 -7.73
CA TRP A 116 -1.14 3.96 -7.20
C TRP A 116 -1.37 5.01 -8.30
N LEU A 117 -0.40 5.19 -9.20
CA LEU A 117 -0.55 6.08 -10.35
C LEU A 117 -1.65 5.61 -11.31
N ASN A 118 -1.85 4.29 -11.45
CA ASN A 118 -2.95 3.72 -12.24
C ASN A 118 -4.30 4.19 -11.69
N LEU A 119 -4.51 4.11 -10.36
CA LEU A 119 -5.75 4.52 -9.71
C LEU A 119 -6.04 6.01 -9.93
N VAL A 120 -5.03 6.86 -9.79
CA VAL A 120 -5.16 8.31 -9.98
C VAL A 120 -5.45 8.67 -11.44
N SER A 121 -4.81 7.97 -12.39
CA SER A 121 -4.93 8.26 -13.84
C SER A 121 -6.30 7.88 -14.38
N ASP A 122 -6.74 6.67 -14.07
CA ASP A 122 -7.91 6.07 -14.70
C ASP A 122 -9.22 6.51 -14.05
N GLY A 123 -9.18 7.20 -12.90
CA GLY A 123 -10.36 7.78 -12.25
C GLY A 123 -11.49 6.78 -12.02
N GLY A 124 -11.17 5.50 -11.89
CA GLY A 124 -12.16 4.43 -11.80
C GLY A 124 -12.76 3.96 -13.12
N ALA A 125 -12.05 4.08 -14.26
CA ALA A 125 -12.41 3.33 -15.47
C ALA A 125 -12.51 1.83 -15.12
N TYR A 126 -13.75 1.35 -15.00
CA TYR A 126 -14.04 -0.02 -14.64
C TYR A 126 -13.38 -0.95 -15.66
N GLY A 127 -12.50 -1.84 -15.19
CA GLY A 127 -11.92 -2.88 -16.04
C GLY A 127 -10.54 -2.61 -16.65
N SER A 128 -9.87 -1.48 -16.39
CA SER A 128 -8.42 -1.37 -16.67
C SER A 128 -7.56 -2.14 -15.65
N GLY A 129 -8.21 -2.78 -14.67
CA GLY A 129 -7.71 -3.90 -13.89
C GLY A 129 -6.45 -3.54 -13.12
N LEU A 130 -6.62 -2.97 -11.93
CA LEU A 130 -5.58 -3.03 -10.91
C LEU A 130 -5.05 -4.47 -10.87
N ARG A 131 -3.76 -4.69 -11.06
CA ARG A 131 -3.15 -6.02 -10.99
C ARG A 131 -2.18 -6.02 -9.82
N ILE A 132 -2.72 -6.32 -8.65
CA ILE A 132 -1.99 -6.30 -7.40
C ILE A 132 -2.19 -7.60 -6.64
N SER A 133 -1.11 -8.10 -6.02
CA SER A 133 -1.19 -9.22 -5.07
C SER A 133 -1.78 -8.74 -3.74
N CYS A 134 -2.13 -9.67 -2.85
CA CYS A 134 -2.56 -9.29 -1.50
C CYS A 134 -1.43 -8.56 -0.76
N GLU A 135 -0.22 -9.09 -0.91
CA GLU A 135 0.98 -8.64 -0.24
C GLU A 135 1.40 -7.24 -0.73
N ASP A 136 1.37 -6.99 -2.04
CA ASP A 136 1.65 -5.67 -2.62
C ASP A 136 0.55 -4.63 -2.27
N CYS A 137 -0.67 -5.07 -1.92
CA CYS A 137 -1.78 -4.17 -1.59
C CYS A 137 -1.49 -3.31 -0.35
N LYS A 138 -0.69 -3.81 0.58
CA LYS A 138 -0.24 -3.06 1.76
C LYS A 138 0.56 -1.80 1.37
N GLU A 139 1.44 -1.92 0.39
CA GLU A 139 2.25 -0.79 -0.09
C GLU A 139 1.36 0.27 -0.74
N LEU A 140 0.35 -0.15 -1.49
CA LEU A 140 -0.62 0.75 -2.10
C LEU A 140 -1.40 1.56 -1.05
N TYR A 141 -1.93 0.91 -0.01
CA TYR A 141 -2.58 1.61 1.10
C TYR A 141 -1.63 2.57 1.81
N THR A 142 -0.37 2.15 2.03
CA THR A 142 0.65 3.00 2.65
C THR A 142 0.90 4.27 1.83
N LEU A 143 0.96 4.16 0.50
CA LEU A 143 1.08 5.33 -0.38
C LEU A 143 -0.16 6.22 -0.30
N MET A 144 -1.36 5.64 -0.32
CA MET A 144 -2.61 6.42 -0.23
C MET A 144 -2.70 7.20 1.09
N ASP A 145 -2.39 6.57 2.22
CA ASP A 145 -2.36 7.22 3.53
C ASP A 145 -1.28 8.32 3.57
N LYS A 146 -0.05 8.01 3.13
CA LYS A 146 1.09 8.92 3.15
C LYS A 146 0.83 10.19 2.34
N TYR A 147 0.24 10.05 1.16
CA TYR A 147 -0.07 11.19 0.30
C TYR A 147 -1.46 11.78 0.57
N GLY A 148 -2.11 11.40 1.67
CA GLY A 148 -3.37 11.98 2.10
C GLY A 148 -4.45 11.91 1.02
N CYS A 149 -4.57 10.74 0.39
CA CYS A 149 -5.61 10.46 -0.58
C CYS A 149 -6.99 10.53 0.08
N ASP A 150 -7.97 11.07 -0.64
CA ASP A 150 -9.33 11.21 -0.10
C ASP A 150 -10.18 9.95 -0.32
N ASP A 151 -11.34 9.90 0.35
CA ASP A 151 -12.29 8.79 0.30
C ASP A 151 -12.72 8.43 -1.13
N SER A 152 -12.69 9.38 -2.07
CA SER A 152 -13.06 9.09 -3.46
C SER A 152 -12.09 8.13 -4.11
N LEU A 153 -10.78 8.25 -3.83
CA LEU A 153 -9.79 7.31 -4.34
C LEU A 153 -9.85 5.96 -3.63
N TYR A 154 -10.20 5.93 -2.34
CA TYR A 154 -10.47 4.65 -1.64
C TYR A 154 -11.68 3.94 -2.24
N GLU A 155 -12.77 4.63 -2.58
CA GLU A 155 -13.91 3.99 -3.26
C GLU A 155 -13.57 3.50 -4.67
N VAL A 156 -12.67 4.18 -5.39
CA VAL A 156 -12.11 3.66 -6.65
C VAL A 156 -11.31 2.38 -6.42
N LEU A 157 -10.43 2.35 -5.42
CA LEU A 157 -9.68 1.14 -5.05
C LEU A 157 -10.63 0.00 -4.69
N ARG A 158 -11.61 0.24 -3.82
CA ARG A 158 -12.62 -0.75 -3.41
C ARG A 158 -13.35 -1.32 -4.62
N SER A 159 -13.78 -0.47 -5.54
CA SER A 159 -14.47 -0.89 -6.77
C SER A 159 -13.59 -1.78 -7.65
N GLN A 160 -12.32 -1.42 -7.82
CA GLN A 160 -11.36 -2.22 -8.60
C GLN A 160 -11.06 -3.56 -7.93
N LEU A 161 -10.84 -3.57 -6.61
CA LEU A 161 -10.61 -4.80 -5.85
C LEU A 161 -11.83 -5.72 -5.92
N SER A 162 -13.04 -5.21 -5.66
CA SER A 162 -14.27 -6.00 -5.79
C SER A 162 -14.40 -6.63 -7.17
N PHE A 163 -14.11 -5.89 -8.24
CA PHE A 163 -14.12 -6.45 -9.60
C PHE A 163 -13.11 -7.60 -9.80
N MET A 164 -11.90 -7.50 -9.24
CA MET A 164 -10.87 -8.55 -9.33
C MET A 164 -11.17 -9.81 -8.49
N GLY A 165 -11.88 -9.62 -7.37
CA GLY A 165 -12.05 -10.61 -6.33
C GLY A 165 -13.46 -11.17 -6.22
N ASN A 166 -14.33 -10.97 -7.23
CA ASN A 166 -15.70 -11.47 -7.23
C ASN A 166 -15.82 -12.96 -6.85
N ASP A 167 -14.83 -13.78 -7.22
CA ASP A 167 -14.81 -15.22 -6.90
C ASP A 167 -13.84 -15.61 -5.76
N ARG A 168 -13.20 -14.62 -5.12
CA ARG A 168 -12.14 -14.81 -4.12
C ARG A 168 -12.33 -13.88 -2.92
N PRO A 169 -13.44 -14.02 -2.18
CA PRO A 169 -13.77 -13.11 -1.09
C PRO A 169 -12.70 -13.10 0.01
N TRP A 170 -12.03 -14.22 0.27
CA TRP A 170 -10.94 -14.26 1.25
C TRP A 170 -9.71 -13.44 0.85
N ASP A 171 -9.36 -13.40 -0.44
CA ASP A 171 -8.27 -12.54 -0.91
C ASP A 171 -8.63 -11.06 -0.72
N LEU A 172 -9.88 -10.69 -0.99
CA LEU A 172 -10.37 -9.33 -0.73
C LEU A 172 -10.38 -8.97 0.76
N PHE A 173 -10.75 -9.92 1.61
CA PHE A 173 -10.73 -9.71 3.06
C PHE A 173 -9.30 -9.53 3.58
N ILE A 174 -8.34 -10.28 3.04
CA ILE A 174 -6.91 -10.12 3.34
C ILE A 174 -6.40 -8.75 2.86
N MET A 175 -6.71 -8.36 1.62
CA MET A 175 -6.36 -7.04 1.09
C MET A 175 -6.93 -5.90 1.94
N ALA A 176 -8.20 -5.99 2.34
CA ALA A 176 -8.83 -5.03 3.24
C ALA A 176 -8.09 -4.94 4.59
N SER A 177 -7.66 -6.09 5.14
CA SER A 177 -6.95 -6.13 6.42
C SER A 177 -5.61 -5.40 6.41
N HIS A 178 -4.91 -5.39 5.27
CA HIS A 178 -3.61 -4.72 5.14
C HIS A 178 -3.71 -3.20 5.12
N GLY A 179 -4.80 -2.65 4.58
CA GLY A 179 -5.12 -1.22 4.62
C GLY A 179 -5.97 -0.79 5.81
N ASN A 180 -6.32 -1.73 6.69
CA ASN A 180 -7.38 -1.54 7.70
C ASN A 180 -8.68 -0.96 7.11
N ASP A 181 -9.00 -1.34 5.86
CA ASP A 181 -10.18 -0.86 5.15
C ASP A 181 -11.43 -1.59 5.63
N ARG A 182 -12.01 -1.07 6.72
CA ARG A 182 -13.19 -1.65 7.36
C ARG A 182 -14.43 -1.60 6.48
N VAL A 183 -14.52 -0.66 5.54
CA VAL A 183 -15.62 -0.56 4.58
C VAL A 183 -15.54 -1.71 3.58
N LEU A 184 -14.36 -1.99 3.00
CA LEU A 184 -14.19 -3.15 2.12
C LEU A 184 -14.38 -4.46 2.89
N GLY A 185 -13.76 -4.58 4.06
CA GLY A 185 -13.82 -5.81 4.84
C GLY A 185 -15.23 -6.16 5.29
N SER A 186 -16.05 -5.19 5.69
CA SER A 186 -17.46 -5.42 5.99
C SER A 186 -18.24 -5.85 4.74
N ARG A 187 -18.14 -5.12 3.61
CA ARG A 187 -18.81 -5.50 2.36
C ARG A 187 -18.48 -6.95 1.95
N VAL A 188 -17.22 -7.34 2.05
CA VAL A 188 -16.74 -8.70 1.73
C VAL A 188 -17.23 -9.73 2.75
N LEU A 189 -17.17 -9.42 4.04
CA LEU A 189 -17.63 -10.32 5.09
C LEU A 189 -19.15 -10.59 5.01
N GLN A 190 -19.93 -9.58 4.62
CA GLN A 190 -21.37 -9.71 4.37
C GLN A 190 -21.67 -10.72 3.25
N SER A 191 -20.84 -10.75 2.19
CA SER A 191 -21.05 -11.65 1.04
C SER A 191 -20.58 -13.09 1.28
N MET A 192 -19.73 -13.33 2.29
CA MET A 192 -19.26 -14.67 2.64
C MET A 192 -20.34 -15.49 3.35
N SER A 193 -20.64 -16.70 2.88
CA SER A 193 -21.40 -17.69 3.66
C SER A 193 -20.49 -18.42 4.66
N ASN A 194 -21.08 -19.23 5.56
CA ASN A 194 -20.31 -20.13 6.42
C ASN A 194 -19.43 -21.08 5.60
N ASP A 195 -19.95 -21.64 4.50
CA ASP A 195 -19.19 -22.54 3.63
C ASP A 195 -17.98 -21.84 2.99
N THR A 196 -18.15 -20.59 2.54
CA THR A 196 -17.07 -19.79 1.98
C THR A 196 -16.04 -19.42 3.05
N PHE A 197 -16.50 -19.00 4.23
CA PHE A 197 -15.63 -18.54 5.31
C PHE A 197 -14.80 -19.69 5.89
N PHE A 198 -15.44 -20.81 6.21
CA PHE A 198 -14.82 -22.00 6.81
C PHE A 198 -14.30 -23.02 5.77
N ALA A 199 -14.34 -22.70 4.47
CA ALA A 199 -13.74 -23.53 3.44
C ALA A 199 -12.29 -23.90 3.79
N GLY A 200 -11.82 -25.06 3.32
CA GLY A 200 -10.45 -25.54 3.56
C GLY A 200 -9.39 -24.45 3.33
N GLY A 201 -8.37 -24.42 4.21
CA GLY A 201 -7.37 -23.37 4.22
C GLY A 201 -7.72 -22.16 5.10
N PHE A 202 -8.74 -22.23 5.96
CA PHE A 202 -9.10 -21.17 6.91
C PHE A 202 -7.89 -20.64 7.71
N VAL A 203 -7.09 -21.55 8.27
CA VAL A 203 -5.93 -21.21 9.11
C VAL A 203 -4.86 -20.46 8.33
N SER A 204 -4.51 -20.94 7.14
CA SER A 204 -3.53 -20.25 6.30
C SER A 204 -4.02 -18.89 5.81
N ARG A 205 -5.34 -18.67 5.72
CA ARG A 205 -5.91 -17.37 5.39
C ARG A 205 -5.92 -16.43 6.60
N LEU A 206 -6.18 -16.96 7.80
CA LEU A 206 -6.08 -16.21 9.05
C LEU A 206 -4.66 -15.68 9.28
N GLU A 207 -3.65 -16.50 9.01
CA GLU A 207 -2.21 -16.13 9.07
C GLU A 207 -1.82 -15.03 8.08
N ARG A 208 -2.60 -14.80 7.03
CA ARG A 208 -2.36 -13.74 6.03
C ARG A 208 -3.00 -12.41 6.40
N LEU A 209 -3.92 -12.38 7.37
CA LEU A 209 -4.51 -11.13 7.83
C LEU A 209 -3.49 -10.29 8.58
N SER A 210 -3.71 -8.98 8.65
CA SER A 210 -2.99 -8.15 9.62
C SER A 210 -3.32 -8.58 11.06
N ASP A 211 -2.37 -8.42 11.98
CA ASP A 211 -2.46 -8.95 13.35
C ASP A 211 -3.77 -8.56 14.07
N SER A 212 -4.22 -7.32 13.90
CA SER A 212 -5.45 -6.82 14.53
C SER A 212 -6.70 -7.49 13.95
N TRP A 213 -6.74 -7.72 12.64
CA TRP A 213 -7.83 -8.42 11.95
C TRP A 213 -7.82 -9.91 12.26
N ALA A 214 -6.64 -10.56 12.25
CA ALA A 214 -6.47 -11.96 12.63
C ALA A 214 -6.99 -12.22 14.05
N MET A 215 -6.61 -11.36 15.00
CA MET A 215 -7.06 -11.46 16.38
C MET A 215 -8.57 -11.24 16.53
N ALA A 216 -9.14 -10.28 15.78
CA ALA A 216 -10.58 -10.03 15.80
C ALA A 216 -11.36 -11.24 15.27
N VAL A 217 -10.95 -11.79 14.13
CA VAL A 217 -11.55 -13.00 13.56
C VAL A 217 -11.43 -14.17 14.53
N TYR A 218 -10.24 -14.38 15.10
CA TYR A 218 -10.01 -15.46 16.06
C TYR A 218 -10.98 -15.36 17.24
N ARG A 219 -11.11 -14.17 17.86
CA ARG A 219 -12.01 -13.96 19.01
C ARG A 219 -13.49 -14.11 18.65
N ALA A 220 -13.88 -13.81 17.42
CA ALA A 220 -15.27 -13.94 16.99
C ALA A 220 -15.65 -15.40 16.68
N VAL A 221 -14.71 -16.14 16.09
CA VAL A 221 -14.87 -17.54 15.66
C VAL A 221 -14.73 -18.50 16.84
N PHE A 222 -13.77 -18.27 17.73
CA PHE A 222 -13.49 -19.15 18.86
C PHE A 222 -14.14 -18.59 20.13
N ASN A 223 -14.96 -19.41 20.78
CA ASN A 223 -15.75 -19.00 21.94
C ASN A 223 -14.85 -18.49 23.09
N LYS A 224 -15.19 -17.32 23.67
CA LYS A 224 -14.49 -16.70 24.81
C LYS A 224 -14.58 -17.52 26.10
N ASP A 225 -15.51 -18.47 26.21
CA ASP A 225 -15.75 -19.22 27.46
C ASP A 225 -14.68 -20.26 27.82
N VAL A 226 -13.64 -20.43 27.00
CA VAL A 226 -12.45 -21.13 27.48
C VAL A 226 -11.64 -20.15 28.29
N ASN A 227 -11.60 -20.35 29.61
CA ASN A 227 -10.55 -19.84 30.51
C ASN A 227 -9.17 -20.31 30.01
N LEU A 228 -8.71 -19.80 28.88
CA LEU A 228 -7.33 -19.83 28.46
C LEU A 228 -6.67 -18.74 29.28
N GLY A 229 -6.11 -19.14 30.42
CA GLY A 229 -5.13 -18.35 31.12
C GLY A 229 -4.15 -17.82 30.10
N LEU A 230 -4.05 -16.49 30.03
CA LEU A 230 -3.04 -15.77 29.28
C LEU A 230 -1.66 -16.17 29.84
N THR A 231 -1.11 -17.28 29.37
CA THR A 231 0.26 -17.70 29.63
C THR A 231 0.82 -18.28 28.34
N ASP A 232 1.64 -17.46 27.65
CA ASP A 232 2.73 -17.83 26.74
C ASP A 232 2.50 -18.80 25.56
N GLU A 233 1.26 -19.20 25.26
CA GLU A 233 0.93 -20.19 24.21
C GLU A 233 0.66 -19.59 22.81
N LEU A 234 1.00 -18.32 22.55
CA LEU A 234 0.97 -17.77 21.18
C LEU A 234 1.94 -18.50 20.22
N THR A 235 2.87 -19.29 20.77
CA THR A 235 3.90 -20.03 20.02
C THR A 235 3.55 -21.49 19.71
N GLU A 236 2.62 -22.13 20.43
CA GLU A 236 2.33 -23.58 20.26
C GLU A 236 1.05 -23.89 19.48
N THR A 237 0.13 -22.93 19.35
CA THR A 237 -1.16 -23.15 18.65
C THR A 237 -0.99 -23.41 17.15
N HIS A 238 0.12 -22.97 16.54
CA HIS A 238 0.47 -23.27 15.14
C HIS A 238 0.68 -24.77 14.86
N ARG A 239 1.00 -25.58 15.90
CA ARG A 239 1.23 -27.02 15.72
C ARG A 239 -0.05 -27.85 15.67
N TYR A 240 -1.12 -27.39 16.32
CA TYR A 240 -2.34 -28.17 16.49
C TYR A 240 -3.31 -28.11 15.30
N MET A 241 -3.20 -27.10 14.44
CA MET A 241 -4.19 -26.91 13.37
C MET A 241 -3.96 -27.76 12.10
N LYS A 242 -2.92 -28.61 12.05
CA LYS A 242 -2.60 -29.44 10.87
C LYS A 242 -3.44 -30.72 10.72
N ARG A 243 -4.39 -31.03 11.61
CA ARG A 243 -5.24 -32.22 11.49
C ARG A 243 -6.63 -31.98 12.08
N LEU A 244 -7.65 -31.80 11.25
CA LEU A 244 -9.03 -32.05 11.66
C LEU A 244 -9.83 -32.74 10.54
N PRO A 245 -10.02 -34.06 10.64
CA PRO A 245 -11.21 -34.75 10.19
C PRO A 245 -12.05 -35.11 11.43
N VAL A 246 -12.66 -34.13 12.08
CA VAL A 246 -13.49 -34.35 13.29
C VAL A 246 -14.64 -33.34 13.28
N GLU A 247 -15.82 -33.78 13.70
CA GLU A 247 -17.05 -32.98 13.94
C GLU A 247 -16.73 -31.58 14.50
N PRO A 248 -17.52 -30.54 14.14
CA PRO A 248 -17.20 -29.15 14.47
C PRO A 248 -16.94 -29.05 15.98
N PRO A 249 -15.72 -28.69 16.39
CA PRO A 249 -15.39 -28.64 17.81
C PRO A 249 -16.36 -27.69 18.49
N LYS A 250 -16.82 -28.04 19.70
CA LYS A 250 -17.66 -27.22 20.61
C LYS A 250 -17.13 -25.80 20.90
N TYR A 251 -16.00 -25.44 20.30
CA TYR A 251 -15.26 -24.20 20.44
C TYR A 251 -15.49 -23.23 19.27
N ILE A 252 -16.02 -23.69 18.13
CA ILE A 252 -16.30 -22.82 16.98
C ILE A 252 -17.73 -22.29 17.06
N ASN A 253 -17.85 -20.98 17.09
CA ASN A 253 -19.10 -20.25 17.07
C ASN A 253 -19.70 -20.17 15.65
N PHE A 254 -20.13 -21.30 15.10
CA PHE A 254 -20.63 -21.36 13.72
C PHE A 254 -21.86 -20.48 13.46
N ASP A 255 -22.69 -20.26 14.47
CA ASP A 255 -23.97 -19.58 14.33
C ASP A 255 -23.85 -18.06 14.48
N PHE A 256 -22.93 -17.56 15.30
CA PHE A 256 -22.85 -16.13 15.65
C PHE A 256 -21.49 -15.47 15.38
N TRP A 257 -20.51 -16.16 14.77
CA TRP A 257 -19.18 -15.59 14.54
C TRP A 257 -19.24 -14.30 13.71
N LYS A 258 -20.14 -14.24 12.71
CA LYS A 258 -20.27 -13.09 11.84
C LYS A 258 -20.81 -11.89 12.62
N ASP A 259 -21.90 -12.07 13.36
CA ASP A 259 -22.51 -11.02 14.18
C ASP A 259 -21.52 -10.51 15.24
N ASN A 260 -20.84 -11.42 15.93
CA ASN A 260 -19.80 -11.06 16.91
C ASN A 260 -18.66 -10.25 16.27
N LEU A 261 -18.22 -10.63 15.08
CA LEU A 261 -17.16 -9.89 14.36
C LEU A 261 -17.66 -8.50 13.95
N TYR A 262 -18.91 -8.38 13.50
CA TYR A 262 -19.52 -7.09 13.20
C TYR A 262 -19.59 -6.20 14.42
N GLU A 263 -20.18 -6.67 15.52
CA GLU A 263 -20.37 -5.90 16.74
C GLU A 263 -19.04 -5.45 17.36
N THR A 264 -18.04 -6.33 17.37
CA THR A 264 -16.78 -6.06 18.09
C THR A 264 -15.72 -5.35 17.25
N PHE A 265 -15.79 -5.45 15.92
CA PHE A 265 -14.71 -4.97 15.04
C PHE A 265 -15.17 -3.98 13.97
N PHE A 266 -16.40 -4.13 13.44
CA PHE A 266 -16.92 -3.27 12.37
C PHE A 266 -17.99 -2.27 12.81
N ALA A 267 -18.48 -2.32 14.05
CA ALA A 267 -19.54 -1.42 14.55
C ALA A 267 -19.12 0.06 14.71
N ILE A 268 -17.84 0.39 14.47
CA ILE A 268 -17.28 1.75 14.53
C ILE A 268 -16.74 2.13 13.15
N VAL A 269 -17.61 2.20 12.15
CA VAL A 269 -17.30 2.75 10.82
C VAL A 269 -18.26 3.88 10.54
#